data_AF-A0A0A9CJF6-F1
#
_entry.id   AF-A0A0A9CJF6-F1
#
_cell.length_a   1.000
_cell.length_b   1.000
_cell.length_c   1.000
_cell.angle_alpha   90.00
_cell.angle_beta   90.00
_cell.angle_gamma   90.00
#
_symmetry.space_group_name_H-M   'P 1'
#
loop_
_entity.id
_entity.type
_entity.pdbx_description
1 polymer ?
#
loop_
_entity_poly.entity_id
_entity_poly.type
_entity_poly.pdbx_seq_one_letter_code
_entity_poly.pdbx_strand_id
1 'polypeptide(L)'
;MLPSSSPAPQQDVDSVPWAEAASSAALRHYSSLPKKGKPQGRESTVLAAFLLSTPQDPSNPTVLSTATGTKCLGAARLGLRGDLVHDAHAEVVARRAFLRLIYSEIGRNAQSDWLVGSGDGGRWRLRDGHRLHLYITQLPCGVMPVPPSQSELPRQALDNVNGCSGMLLS
;
A
#
# COMPACT_ATOMS: atom_id res chain seq x y z
N MET A 1 -24.81 -30.17 -32.13
CA MET A 1 -23.52 -30.01 -31.43
C MET A 1 -23.17 -28.54 -31.47
N LEU A 2 -23.25 -27.84 -30.33
CA LEU A 2 -22.88 -26.43 -30.23
C LEU A 2 -21.37 -26.35 -29.95
N PRO A 3 -20.60 -25.47 -30.60
CA PRO A 3 -19.20 -25.30 -30.28
C PRO A 3 -19.08 -24.58 -28.94
N SER A 4 -18.47 -25.27 -27.98
CA SER A 4 -18.02 -24.71 -26.70
C SER A 4 -16.93 -23.68 -26.98
N SER A 5 -17.26 -22.39 -26.87
CA SER A 5 -16.27 -21.32 -26.88
C SER A 5 -15.55 -21.30 -25.53
N SER A 6 -14.32 -21.82 -25.49
CA SER A 6 -13.43 -21.65 -24.34
C SER A 6 -13.16 -20.15 -24.12
N PRO A 7 -13.20 -19.65 -22.88
CA PRO A 7 -12.78 -18.27 -22.59
C PRO A 7 -11.29 -18.13 -22.93
N ALA A 8 -10.93 -16.99 -23.51
CA ALA A 8 -9.54 -16.66 -23.83
C ALA A 8 -8.66 -16.74 -22.57
N PRO A 9 -7.40 -17.20 -22.68
CA PRO A 9 -6.49 -17.26 -21.55
C PRO A 9 -6.31 -15.85 -20.98
N GLN A 10 -6.59 -15.70 -19.68
CA GLN A 10 -6.25 -14.49 -18.93
C GLN A 10 -4.74 -14.32 -19.03
N GLN A 11 -4.28 -13.25 -19.68
CA GLN A 11 -2.86 -12.96 -19.81
C GLN A 11 -2.26 -12.85 -18.40
N ASP A 12 -1.13 -13.52 -18.20
CA ASP A 12 -0.43 -13.64 -16.93
C ASP A 12 0.12 -12.26 -16.52
N VAL A 13 -0.68 -11.51 -15.76
CA VAL A 13 -0.41 -10.11 -15.40
C VAL A 13 0.71 -9.98 -14.35
N ASP A 14 1.32 -11.10 -13.95
CA ASP A 14 2.44 -11.14 -13.01
C ASP A 14 3.81 -10.94 -13.69
N SER A 15 3.84 -10.82 -15.03
CA SER A 15 5.07 -10.62 -15.81
C SER A 15 5.56 -9.16 -15.89
N VAL A 16 4.72 -8.17 -15.57
CA VAL A 16 5.13 -6.76 -15.53
C VAL A 16 5.60 -6.43 -14.11
N PRO A 17 6.83 -5.92 -13.90
CA PRO A 17 7.31 -5.48 -12.60
C PRO A 17 6.62 -4.16 -12.20
N TRP A 18 5.33 -4.25 -11.87
CA TRP A 18 4.47 -3.14 -11.48
C TRP A 18 5.05 -2.38 -10.28
N ALA A 19 5.78 -3.07 -9.40
CA ALA A 19 6.45 -2.46 -8.25
C ALA A 19 7.50 -1.43 -8.67
N GLU A 20 8.32 -1.75 -9.67
CA GLU A 20 9.34 -0.83 -10.19
C GLU A 20 8.71 0.32 -10.98
N ALA A 21 7.66 0.02 -11.74
CA ALA A 21 6.87 1.05 -12.42
C ALA A 21 6.25 2.05 -11.41
N ALA A 22 5.65 1.54 -10.33
CA ALA A 22 5.03 2.34 -9.29
C ALA A 22 6.05 3.17 -8.51
N SER A 23 7.18 2.57 -8.11
CA SER A 23 8.25 3.27 -7.39
C SER A 23 8.85 4.39 -8.25
N SER A 24 9.18 4.08 -9.51
CA SER A 24 9.73 5.04 -10.47
C SER A 24 8.75 6.18 -10.75
N ALA A 25 7.48 5.90 -10.99
CA ALA A 25 6.46 6.94 -11.21
C ALA A 25 6.28 7.84 -9.98
N ALA A 26 6.22 7.26 -8.77
CA ALA A 26 6.10 8.01 -7.53
C ALA A 26 7.31 8.92 -7.28
N LEU A 27 8.54 8.40 -7.45
CA LEU A 27 9.78 9.16 -7.25
C LEU A 27 9.98 10.24 -8.30
N ARG A 28 9.64 9.96 -9.57
CA ARG A 28 9.65 10.97 -10.65
C ARG A 28 8.67 12.11 -10.35
N HIS A 29 7.44 11.78 -9.97
CA HIS A 29 6.45 12.78 -9.58
C HIS A 29 6.91 13.60 -8.37
N TYR A 30 7.42 12.94 -7.34
CA TYR A 30 7.97 13.63 -6.19
C TYR A 30 9.12 14.56 -6.57
N SER A 31 10.00 14.15 -7.47
CA SER A 31 11.14 14.96 -7.93
C SER A 31 10.71 16.20 -8.71
N SER A 32 9.63 16.12 -9.49
CA SER A 32 9.12 17.27 -10.27
C SER A 32 8.41 18.33 -9.42
N LEU A 33 7.95 18.00 -8.21
CA LEU A 33 7.32 18.96 -7.30
C LEU A 33 8.31 20.09 -6.90
N PRO A 34 7.81 21.30 -6.58
CA PRO A 34 8.62 22.39 -6.06
C PRO A 34 9.43 21.99 -4.81
N LYS A 35 10.58 22.62 -4.59
CA LYS A 35 11.42 22.37 -3.41
C LYS A 35 10.74 22.79 -2.09
N LYS A 36 9.71 23.63 -2.14
CA LYS A 36 8.96 24.08 -0.97
C LYS A 36 8.15 22.92 -0.40
N GLY A 37 8.40 22.56 0.85
CA GLY A 37 7.74 21.43 1.52
C GLY A 37 8.46 20.09 1.36
N LYS A 38 9.59 20.04 0.64
CA LYS A 38 10.52 18.90 0.67
C LYS A 38 11.52 19.07 1.82
N PRO A 39 12.03 17.97 2.40
CA PRO A 39 13.06 18.02 3.42
C PRO A 39 14.30 18.78 2.91
N GLN A 40 14.88 19.62 3.77
CA GLN A 40 16.09 20.38 3.49
C GLN A 40 17.25 19.95 4.38
N GLY A 41 18.48 20.02 3.86
CA GLY A 41 19.69 19.70 4.62
C GLY A 41 19.69 18.27 5.13
N ARG A 42 19.57 18.08 6.44
CA ARG A 42 19.62 16.78 7.12
C ARG A 42 18.24 16.20 7.47
N GLU A 43 17.17 16.83 6.99
CA GLU A 43 15.82 16.32 7.19
C GLU A 43 15.58 15.05 6.38
N SER A 44 14.89 14.08 6.98
CA SER A 44 14.40 12.89 6.29
C SER A 44 12.88 12.84 6.39
N THR A 45 12.26 12.22 5.40
CA THR A 45 10.83 11.95 5.39
C THR A 45 10.54 10.63 4.71
N VAL A 46 9.38 10.06 5.01
CA VAL A 46 8.78 9.00 4.20
C VAL A 46 7.92 9.66 3.12
N LEU A 47 7.87 9.05 1.94
CA LEU A 47 6.97 9.38 0.84
C LEU A 47 5.99 8.21 0.65
N ALA A 48 4.72 8.54 0.45
CA ALA A 48 3.71 7.58 0.02
C ALA A 48 2.93 8.12 -1.19
N ALA A 49 2.47 7.22 -2.04
CA ALA A 49 1.73 7.55 -3.24
C ALA A 49 0.67 6.49 -3.56
N PHE A 50 -0.53 6.95 -3.94
CA PHE A 50 -1.52 6.12 -4.62
C PHE A 50 -1.39 6.32 -6.12
N LEU A 51 -1.26 5.23 -6.86
CA LEU A 51 -1.11 5.25 -8.32
C LEU A 51 -2.14 4.34 -8.99
N LEU A 52 -2.42 4.63 -10.24
CA LEU A 52 -3.39 3.92 -11.06
C LEU A 52 -2.72 3.42 -12.34
N SER A 53 -2.74 2.12 -12.56
CA SER A 53 -2.39 1.54 -13.86
C SER A 53 -3.66 1.21 -14.65
N THR A 54 -3.60 1.43 -15.95
CA THR A 54 -4.68 1.10 -16.89
C THR A 54 -4.34 -0.20 -17.62
N PRO A 55 -5.32 -0.91 -18.19
CA PRO A 55 -5.02 -2.09 -19.01
C PRO A 55 -4.24 -1.74 -20.29
N GLN A 56 -4.31 -0.48 -20.75
CA GLN A 56 -3.57 0.01 -21.93
C GLN A 56 -2.10 0.31 -21.62
N ASP A 57 -1.81 0.75 -20.40
CA ASP A 57 -0.46 1.14 -19.98
C ASP A 57 -0.16 0.65 -18.54
N PRO A 58 0.08 -0.67 -18.37
CA PRO A 58 0.31 -1.25 -17.04
C PRO A 58 1.68 -0.88 -16.45
N SER A 59 2.65 -0.46 -17.27
CA SER A 59 4.03 -0.16 -16.86
C SER A 59 4.29 1.33 -16.57
N ASN A 60 3.31 2.20 -16.79
CA ASN A 60 3.43 3.63 -16.51
C ASN A 60 2.21 4.14 -15.71
N PRO A 61 2.14 3.78 -14.43
CA PRO A 61 1.01 4.15 -13.60
C PRO A 61 0.95 5.65 -13.34
N THR A 62 -0.26 6.21 -13.36
CA THR A 62 -0.52 7.62 -13.08
C THR A 62 -0.64 7.86 -11.57
N VAL A 63 0.06 8.86 -11.07
CA VAL A 63 0.01 9.23 -9.65
C VAL A 63 -1.29 9.98 -9.36
N LEU A 64 -2.13 9.41 -8.48
CA LEU A 64 -3.41 9.99 -8.07
C LEU A 64 -3.27 10.89 -6.85
N SER A 65 -2.43 10.49 -5.90
CA SER A 65 -2.12 11.31 -4.73
C SER A 65 -0.74 10.98 -4.19
N THR A 66 -0.06 11.97 -3.61
CA THR A 66 1.21 11.80 -2.91
C THR A 66 1.22 12.58 -1.62
N ALA A 67 1.98 12.10 -0.64
CA ALA A 67 2.24 12.83 0.58
C ALA A 67 3.59 12.43 1.17
N THR A 68 4.11 13.31 2.02
CA THR A 68 5.26 13.01 2.87
C THR A 68 4.88 13.17 4.33
N GLY A 69 5.55 12.43 5.21
CA GLY A 69 5.39 12.62 6.65
C GLY A 69 5.79 11.41 7.49
N THR A 70 6.15 11.69 8.74
CA THR A 70 6.72 10.73 9.70
C THR A 70 6.23 10.99 11.14
N LYS A 71 5.21 11.85 11.31
CA LYS A 71 4.84 12.39 12.63
C LYS A 71 3.38 12.16 12.93
N CYS A 72 3.07 12.00 14.20
CA CYS A 72 1.70 12.03 14.72
C CYS A 72 1.53 13.21 15.67
N LEU A 73 0.29 13.67 15.81
CA LEU A 73 -0.10 14.69 16.78
C LEU A 73 -0.08 14.09 18.19
N GLY A 74 0.59 14.77 19.12
CA GLY A 74 0.62 14.34 20.52
C GLY A 74 -0.77 14.44 21.18
N ALA A 75 -1.04 13.53 22.13
CA ALA A 75 -2.35 13.40 22.79
C ALA A 75 -2.88 14.70 23.39
N ALA A 76 -2.00 15.54 23.95
CA ALA A 76 -2.36 16.83 24.54
C ALA A 76 -2.93 17.86 23.54
N ARG A 77 -2.75 17.62 22.23
CA ARG A 77 -3.22 18.50 21.16
C ARG A 77 -4.43 17.93 20.41
N LEU A 78 -5.01 16.83 20.88
CA LEU A 78 -6.22 16.27 20.29
C LEU A 78 -7.40 17.21 20.55
N GLY A 79 -8.07 17.60 19.47
CA GLY A 79 -9.26 18.44 19.51
C GLY A 79 -10.52 17.62 19.23
N LEU A 80 -11.66 18.06 19.79
CA LEU A 80 -12.97 17.44 19.55
C LEU A 80 -13.61 17.88 18.21
N ARG A 81 -13.01 18.87 17.52
CA ARG A 81 -13.60 19.55 16.37
C ARG A 81 -13.29 18.92 15.01
N GLY A 82 -12.43 17.89 14.97
CA GLY A 82 -12.08 17.19 13.72
C GLY A 82 -11.30 18.03 12.71
N ASP A 83 -10.75 19.17 13.15
CA ASP A 83 -9.99 20.15 12.36
C ASP A 83 -8.48 19.92 12.38
N LEU A 84 -8.01 18.91 13.13
CA LEU A 84 -6.60 18.56 13.27
C LEU A 84 -6.27 17.22 12.62
N VAL A 85 -5.10 17.14 11.98
CA VAL A 85 -4.56 15.90 11.44
C VAL A 85 -3.83 15.16 12.56
N HIS A 86 -4.45 14.10 13.07
CA HIS A 86 -3.90 13.32 14.19
C HIS A 86 -2.72 12.45 13.77
N ASP A 87 -2.74 11.92 12.56
CA ASP A 87 -1.71 11.05 12.01
C ASP A 87 -1.25 11.63 10.68
N ALA A 88 -0.01 12.10 10.67
CA ALA A 88 0.65 12.69 9.52
C ALA A 88 1.76 11.77 8.99
N HIS A 89 1.65 10.45 9.18
CA HIS A 89 2.39 9.50 8.37
C HIS A 89 2.03 9.64 6.90
N ALA A 90 3.02 9.47 6.03
CA ALA A 90 2.88 9.70 4.61
C ALA A 90 1.71 8.90 4.01
N GLU A 91 1.57 7.63 4.34
CA GLU A 91 0.51 6.74 3.85
C GLU A 91 -0.89 7.18 4.28
N VAL A 92 -1.00 7.74 5.49
CA VAL A 92 -2.28 8.23 6.03
C VAL A 92 -2.68 9.51 5.34
N VAL A 93 -1.75 10.45 5.16
CA VAL A 93 -2.01 11.72 4.47
C VAL A 93 -2.30 11.48 2.99
N ALA A 94 -1.55 10.61 2.32
CA ALA A 94 -1.79 10.23 0.93
C ALA A 94 -3.18 9.62 0.78
N ARG A 95 -3.61 8.73 1.69
CA ARG A 95 -4.95 8.16 1.68
C ARG A 95 -6.03 9.23 1.85
N ARG A 96 -5.85 10.20 2.76
CA ARG A 96 -6.81 11.32 2.93
C ARG A 96 -6.93 12.14 1.65
N ALA A 97 -5.81 12.42 0.98
CA ALA A 97 -5.80 13.11 -0.31
C ALA A 97 -6.49 12.28 -1.41
N PHE A 98 -6.25 10.97 -1.45
CA PHE A 98 -6.90 10.05 -2.37
C PHE A 98 -8.42 10.00 -2.20
N LEU A 99 -8.91 9.94 -0.95
CA LEU A 99 -10.36 10.00 -0.67
C LEU A 99 -10.97 11.31 -1.16
N ARG A 100 -10.28 12.44 -0.96
CA ARG A 100 -10.73 13.74 -1.48
C ARG A 100 -10.80 13.76 -3.01
N LEU A 101 -9.86 13.10 -3.69
CA LEU A 101 -9.93 12.91 -5.14
C LEU A 101 -11.16 12.07 -5.52
N ILE A 102 -11.40 10.94 -4.86
CA ILE A 102 -12.60 10.10 -5.12
C ILE A 102 -13.88 10.91 -4.97
N TYR A 103 -14.06 11.66 -3.87
CA TYR A 103 -15.24 12.50 -3.69
C TYR A 103 -15.38 13.57 -4.76
N SER A 104 -14.25 14.15 -5.21
CA SER A 104 -14.25 15.08 -6.33
C SER A 104 -14.67 14.41 -7.64
N GLU A 105 -14.26 13.17 -7.92
CA GLU A 105 -14.67 12.43 -9.12
C GLU A 105 -16.16 12.08 -9.07
N ILE A 106 -16.67 11.66 -7.91
CA ILE A 106 -18.09 11.34 -7.71
C ILE A 106 -18.99 12.57 -7.94
N GLY A 107 -18.53 13.75 -7.49
CA GLY A 107 -19.29 15.01 -7.62
C GLY A 107 -19.14 15.70 -8.99
N ARG A 108 -18.32 15.17 -9.92
CA ARG A 108 -18.15 15.77 -11.24
C ARG A 108 -19.35 15.45 -12.14
N ASN A 109 -19.73 16.43 -12.96
CA ASN A 109 -20.79 16.27 -13.97
C ASN A 109 -20.30 15.58 -15.26
N ALA A 110 -19.09 15.04 -15.24
CA ALA A 110 -18.44 14.37 -16.36
C ALA A 110 -18.08 12.94 -15.96
N GLN A 111 -18.04 12.02 -16.94
CA GLN A 111 -17.57 10.66 -16.69
C GLN A 111 -16.10 10.68 -16.29
N SER A 112 -15.76 9.96 -15.23
CA SER A 112 -14.37 9.77 -14.80
C SER A 112 -13.72 8.66 -15.63
N ASP A 113 -12.43 8.83 -15.94
CA ASP A 113 -11.70 7.89 -16.78
C ASP A 113 -11.41 6.55 -16.09
N TRP A 114 -11.49 6.51 -14.76
CA TRP A 114 -11.09 5.37 -13.95
C TRP A 114 -12.11 4.95 -12.90
N LEU A 115 -13.06 5.82 -12.54
CA LEU A 115 -14.10 5.55 -11.54
C LEU A 115 -15.49 5.57 -12.20
N VAL A 116 -16.30 4.53 -11.97
CA VAL A 116 -17.64 4.42 -12.56
C VAL A 116 -18.71 4.14 -11.51
N GLY A 117 -19.87 4.77 -11.68
CA GLY A 117 -21.06 4.47 -10.90
C GLY A 117 -21.60 3.09 -11.28
N SER A 118 -21.91 2.28 -10.27
CA SER A 118 -22.82 1.14 -10.43
C SER A 118 -24.20 1.74 -10.68
N GLY A 119 -24.88 1.33 -11.76
CA GLY A 119 -26.18 1.89 -12.17
C GLY A 119 -27.32 1.73 -11.14
N ASP A 120 -27.02 1.21 -9.95
CA ASP A 120 -27.91 1.04 -8.80
C ASP A 120 -28.05 2.29 -7.92
N GLY A 121 -27.46 3.42 -8.33
CA GLY A 121 -27.77 4.75 -7.77
C GLY A 121 -27.04 5.10 -6.47
N GLY A 122 -26.04 4.33 -6.04
CA GLY A 122 -25.30 4.66 -4.82
C GLY A 122 -23.91 4.06 -4.66
N ARG A 123 -23.49 3.14 -5.54
CA ARG A 123 -22.16 2.52 -5.46
C ARG A 123 -21.26 3.01 -6.57
N TRP A 124 -19.97 3.12 -6.26
CA TRP A 124 -18.92 3.42 -7.24
C TRP A 124 -17.89 2.31 -7.21
N ARG A 125 -17.34 2.01 -8.37
CA ARG A 125 -16.31 0.99 -8.54
C ARG A 125 -15.21 1.51 -9.44
N LEU A 126 -14.03 0.91 -9.29
CA LEU A 126 -12.95 1.10 -10.25
C LEU A 126 -13.38 0.49 -11.60
N ARG A 127 -12.99 1.13 -12.71
CA ARG A 127 -13.20 0.60 -14.05
C ARG A 127 -12.49 -0.73 -14.23
N ASP A 128 -13.09 -1.59 -15.05
CA ASP A 128 -12.55 -2.92 -15.29
C ASP A 128 -11.13 -2.84 -15.89
N GLY A 129 -10.27 -3.75 -15.45
CA GLY A 129 -8.86 -3.82 -15.84
C GLY A 129 -7.94 -2.77 -15.21
N HIS A 130 -8.47 -1.74 -14.55
CA HIS A 130 -7.63 -0.78 -13.83
C HIS A 130 -7.14 -1.38 -12.50
N ARG A 131 -5.95 -0.95 -12.06
CA ARG A 131 -5.39 -1.39 -10.77
C ARG A 131 -4.89 -0.20 -9.97
N LEU A 132 -5.17 -0.23 -8.68
CA LEU A 132 -4.72 0.75 -7.71
C LEU A 132 -3.49 0.21 -6.97
N HIS A 133 -2.43 1.01 -6.93
CA HIS A 133 -1.15 0.68 -6.30
C HIS A 133 -0.88 1.65 -5.15
N LEU A 134 -0.35 1.13 -4.05
CA LEU A 134 0.19 1.94 -2.96
C LEU A 134 1.69 1.74 -2.90
N TYR A 135 2.44 2.84 -3.07
CA TYR A 135 3.88 2.86 -2.88
C TYR A 135 4.21 3.65 -1.61
N ILE A 136 5.12 3.11 -0.79
CA ILE A 136 5.65 3.78 0.40
C ILE A 136 7.17 3.54 0.43
N THR A 137 7.98 4.58 0.63
CA THR A 137 9.45 4.46 0.65
C THR A 137 9.97 3.70 1.86
N GLN A 138 9.15 3.52 2.90
CA GLN A 138 9.45 2.76 4.10
C GLN A 138 8.25 1.89 4.45
N LEU A 139 8.50 0.75 5.06
CA LEU A 139 7.44 -0.09 5.60
C LEU A 139 6.57 0.70 6.60
N PRO A 140 5.24 0.57 6.55
CA PRO A 140 4.33 1.30 7.45
C PRO A 140 4.61 0.91 8.91
N CYS A 141 4.47 1.86 9.83
CA CYS A 141 4.77 1.61 11.24
C CYS A 141 3.89 0.48 11.80
N GLY A 142 4.49 -0.43 12.58
CA GLY A 142 3.77 -1.57 13.19
C GLY A 142 3.84 -2.87 12.39
N VAL A 143 4.40 -2.87 11.18
CA VAL A 143 4.80 -4.14 10.54
C VAL A 143 6.12 -4.60 11.17
N MET A 144 6.09 -5.68 11.94
CA MET A 144 7.30 -6.44 12.23
C MET A 144 7.51 -7.41 11.06
N PRO A 145 8.59 -7.28 10.26
CA PRO A 145 9.09 -8.43 9.53
C PRO A 145 9.58 -9.39 10.59
N VAL A 146 8.75 -10.35 10.99
CA VAL A 146 9.21 -11.48 11.80
C VAL A 146 10.15 -12.26 10.87
N PRO A 147 11.47 -12.26 11.09
CA PRO A 147 12.31 -13.19 10.36
C PRO A 147 11.83 -14.60 10.73
N PRO A 148 11.73 -15.55 9.78
CA PRO A 148 11.38 -16.92 10.14
C PRO A 148 12.38 -17.38 11.21
N SER A 149 11.88 -17.70 12.39
CA SER A 149 12.71 -18.24 13.46
C SER A 149 13.32 -19.55 12.96
N GLN A 150 14.63 -19.74 13.10
CA GLN A 150 15.32 -20.99 12.76
C GLN A 150 14.91 -22.19 13.67
N SER A 151 13.86 -22.04 14.47
CA SER A 151 13.39 -23.03 15.44
C SER A 151 11.98 -23.52 15.11
N GLU A 152 11.76 -23.97 13.88
CA GLU A 152 10.75 -25.01 13.60
C GLU A 152 11.47 -26.26 13.09
N LEU A 153 12.36 -26.79 13.93
CA LEU A 153 12.70 -28.21 13.83
C LEU A 153 11.48 -29.00 14.35
N PRO A 154 10.94 -29.97 13.59
CA PRO A 154 9.85 -30.81 14.08
C PRO A 154 10.21 -31.45 15.43
N ARG A 155 9.30 -31.38 16.41
CA ARG A 155 9.41 -31.98 17.75
C ARG A 155 9.35 -33.53 17.73
N GLN A 156 10.13 -34.18 16.87
CA GLN A 156 10.20 -35.65 16.79
C GLN A 156 11.67 -36.10 16.77
N ALA A 157 12.43 -35.80 17.84
CA ALA A 157 13.75 -36.41 18.05
C ALA A 157 14.28 -36.28 19.49
N LEU A 158 13.41 -36.28 20.51
CA LEU A 158 13.85 -36.32 21.92
C LEU A 158 13.11 -37.41 22.71
N ASP A 159 13.04 -38.61 22.15
CA ASP A 159 12.71 -39.85 22.89
C ASP A 159 13.72 -40.94 22.50
N ASN A 160 14.98 -40.70 22.86
CA ASN A 160 16.00 -41.72 23.10
C ASN A 160 17.33 -41.01 23.36
N VAL A 161 17.78 -40.99 24.61
CA VAL A 161 19.08 -41.51 25.07
C VAL A 161 19.16 -41.28 26.59
N ASN A 162 18.95 -42.37 27.33
CA ASN A 162 19.60 -42.80 28.57
C ASN A 162 20.31 -41.77 29.47
N GLY A 163 19.81 -41.70 30.71
CA GLY A 163 20.55 -42.20 31.88
C GLY A 163 21.62 -41.30 32.48
N CYS A 164 21.40 -40.85 33.72
CA CYS A 164 22.51 -40.64 34.65
C CYS A 164 22.06 -40.88 36.09
N SER A 165 22.74 -41.85 36.72
CA SER A 165 22.58 -42.31 38.09
C SER A 165 22.72 -41.21 39.13
N GLY A 166 22.01 -41.39 40.25
CA GLY A 166 22.15 -40.55 41.43
C GLY A 166 23.48 -40.74 42.16
N MET A 167 23.85 -39.71 42.93
CA MET A 167 24.72 -39.83 44.09
C MET A 167 24.17 -38.93 45.20
N LEU A 168 23.72 -39.58 46.27
CA LEU A 168 23.31 -39.02 47.55
C LEU A 168 24.52 -38.42 48.28
N LEU A 169 24.30 -37.28 48.93
CA LEU A 169 25.07 -36.82 50.08
C LEU A 169 24.37 -37.31 51.35
N SER A 170 24.90 -38.40 51.93
CA SER A 170 25.11 -38.70 53.36
C SER A 170 25.51 -40.16 53.49
#